data_AF-F1L194-F1
#
_entry.id   AF-F1L194-F1
#
_cell.length_a   1.000
_cell.length_b   1.000
_cell.length_c   1.000
_cell.angle_alpha   90.00
_cell.angle_beta   90.00
_cell.angle_gamma   90.00
#
_symmetry.space_group_name_H-M   'P 1'
#
loop_
_entity.id
_entity.type
_entity.pdbx_description
1 polymer ?
#
loop_
_entity_poly.entity_id
_entity_poly.type
_entity_poly.pdbx_seq_one_letter_code
_entity_poly.pdbx_strand_id
1 'polypeptide(L)'
;MINWLGEPWHIGDESKAAHPNSRFTAPAGQCPIIHPDWEKPEGVPIDAIIFGGRRPEGVPLVFESRSWVHGIFVGACVKSEATAAAEHTGKQVMHDPMAMRPFMGYNFGRYMRHWMKLGQPPHKVPKIFHVNWFRQSADHKFLWPGYGDNIRVIDWILRRCSGDATIAEETPIGFIPKKGKKFYPE
;
A
#
# COMPACT_ATOMS: atom_id res chain seq x y z
N MET A 1 -33.27 -9.90 -5.57
CA MET A 1 -32.15 -9.71 -6.54
C MET A 1 -31.76 -11.07 -7.08
N ILE A 2 -30.85 -11.13 -8.06
CA ILE A 2 -30.24 -12.39 -8.52
C ILE A 2 -28.78 -12.37 -8.10
N ASN A 3 -28.28 -13.45 -7.52
CA ASN A 3 -26.87 -13.57 -7.15
C ASN A 3 -25.99 -13.88 -8.38
N TRP A 4 -24.67 -13.88 -8.19
CA TRP A 4 -23.70 -14.21 -9.23
C TRP A 4 -23.73 -15.67 -9.73
N LEU A 5 -24.50 -16.56 -9.09
CA LEU A 5 -24.76 -17.94 -9.51
C LEU A 5 -26.07 -18.07 -10.32
N GLY A 6 -26.84 -16.99 -10.47
CA GLY A 6 -28.11 -16.99 -11.20
C GLY A 6 -29.34 -17.33 -10.35
N GLU A 7 -29.23 -17.33 -9.03
CA GLU A 7 -30.30 -17.73 -8.09
C GLU A 7 -30.96 -16.51 -7.43
N PRO A 8 -32.23 -16.59 -7.01
CA PRO A 8 -32.87 -15.56 -6.19
C PRO A 8 -32.09 -15.29 -4.89
N TRP A 9 -31.86 -14.01 -4.58
CA TRP A 9 -31.12 -13.56 -3.39
C TRP A 9 -31.75 -12.33 -2.74
N HIS A 10 -31.75 -12.30 -1.41
CA HIS A 10 -32.31 -11.24 -0.58
C HIS A 10 -31.29 -10.73 0.46
N ILE A 11 -31.47 -9.49 0.90
CA ILE A 11 -30.65 -8.92 1.97
C ILE A 11 -30.87 -9.74 3.25
N GLY A 12 -29.78 -10.29 3.80
CA GLY A 12 -29.80 -11.13 4.98
C GLY A 12 -29.54 -12.61 4.69
N ASP A 13 -29.58 -13.04 3.43
CA ASP A 13 -29.21 -14.41 3.05
C ASP A 13 -27.73 -14.70 3.39
N GLU A 14 -27.42 -15.93 3.80
CA GLU A 14 -26.05 -16.34 4.19
C GLU A 14 -25.07 -16.29 3.01
N SER A 15 -25.57 -16.56 1.79
CA SER A 15 -24.77 -16.49 0.57
C SER A 15 -24.51 -15.03 0.16
N LYS A 16 -23.48 -14.79 -0.65
CA LYS A 16 -23.17 -13.44 -1.13
C LYS A 16 -23.87 -13.16 -2.45
N ALA A 17 -24.49 -11.98 -2.57
CA ALA A 17 -25.04 -11.50 -3.83
C ALA A 17 -23.98 -11.48 -4.97
N ALA A 18 -22.74 -11.08 -4.66
CA ALA A 18 -21.63 -11.04 -5.61
C ALA A 18 -20.43 -11.85 -5.10
N HIS A 19 -19.69 -12.46 -6.02
CA HIS A 19 -18.44 -13.15 -5.70
C HIS A 19 -17.46 -12.19 -4.98
N PRO A 20 -16.70 -12.62 -3.95
CA PRO A 20 -15.73 -11.76 -3.24
C PRO A 20 -14.64 -11.13 -4.11
N ASN A 21 -14.41 -11.69 -5.30
CA ASN A 21 -13.48 -11.19 -6.32
C ASN A 21 -14.20 -10.71 -7.59
N SER A 22 -15.49 -10.36 -7.51
CA SER A 22 -16.22 -9.74 -8.61
C SER A 22 -15.56 -8.42 -9.04
N ARG A 23 -15.67 -8.08 -10.33
CA ARG A 23 -14.94 -6.97 -10.96
C ARG A 23 -15.89 -6.05 -11.72
N PHE A 24 -15.52 -4.78 -11.82
CA PHE A 24 -16.01 -3.88 -12.86
C PHE A 24 -14.90 -3.71 -13.91
N THR A 25 -15.29 -3.47 -15.16
CA THR A 25 -14.36 -3.09 -16.24
C THR A 25 -14.89 -1.80 -16.85
N ALA A 26 -14.12 -0.72 -16.74
CA ALA A 26 -14.52 0.61 -17.19
C ALA A 26 -13.33 1.33 -17.83
N PRO A 27 -13.55 2.20 -18.85
CA PRO A 27 -12.48 3.00 -19.45
C PRO A 27 -11.85 3.97 -18.45
N ALA A 28 -10.51 4.06 -18.43
CA ALA A 28 -9.77 4.94 -17.52
C ALA A 28 -10.14 6.42 -17.70
N GLY A 29 -10.34 6.87 -18.95
CA GLY A 29 -10.71 8.25 -19.28
C GLY A 29 -12.09 8.69 -18.75
N GLN A 30 -12.91 7.77 -18.24
CA GLN A 30 -14.18 8.12 -17.57
C GLN A 30 -14.01 8.42 -16.07
N CYS A 31 -12.80 8.28 -15.51
CA CYS A 31 -12.53 8.68 -14.14
C CYS A 31 -12.52 10.22 -14.04
N PRO A 32 -13.39 10.85 -13.22
CA PRO A 32 -13.56 12.31 -13.19
C PRO A 32 -12.34 13.06 -12.62
N ILE A 33 -11.39 12.33 -12.05
CA ILE A 33 -10.14 12.85 -11.48
C ILE A 33 -8.91 12.26 -12.17
N ILE A 34 -9.05 11.74 -13.40
CA ILE A 34 -7.92 11.23 -14.17
C ILE A 34 -6.90 12.36 -14.37
N HIS A 35 -5.62 12.06 -14.17
CA HIS A 35 -4.57 13.07 -14.34
C HIS A 35 -4.45 13.43 -15.83
N PRO A 36 -4.28 14.71 -16.23
CA PRO A 36 -4.16 15.10 -17.64
C PRO A 36 -2.99 14.42 -18.36
N ASP A 37 -1.97 14.01 -17.60
CA ASP A 37 -0.76 13.38 -18.13
C ASP A 37 -0.78 11.84 -18.10
N TRP A 38 -1.92 11.19 -17.83
CA TRP A 38 -1.98 9.73 -17.62
C TRP A 38 -1.52 8.89 -18.83
N GLU A 39 -1.56 9.45 -20.04
CA GLU A 39 -1.09 8.83 -21.29
C GLU A 39 0.20 9.47 -21.85
N LYS A 40 0.85 10.39 -21.12
CA LYS A 40 2.08 11.01 -21.64
C LYS A 40 3.17 9.96 -21.82
N PRO A 41 3.78 9.86 -23.02
CA PRO A 41 4.80 8.84 -23.29
C PRO A 41 6.09 9.06 -22.49
N GLU A 42 6.35 10.29 -22.03
CA GLU A 42 7.47 10.62 -21.16
C GLU A 42 7.27 10.10 -19.72
N GLY A 43 6.04 9.73 -19.36
CA GLY A 43 5.64 9.34 -18.02
C GLY A 43 5.55 10.52 -17.05
N VAL A 44 5.51 10.20 -15.76
CA VAL A 44 5.48 11.18 -14.67
C VAL A 44 6.66 10.94 -13.72
N PRO A 45 7.28 12.00 -13.16
CA PRO A 45 8.32 11.83 -12.17
C PRO A 45 7.75 11.18 -10.91
N ILE A 46 8.52 10.24 -10.33
CA ILE A 46 8.14 9.53 -9.11
C ILE A 46 9.03 10.02 -7.96
N ASP A 47 8.42 10.70 -6.99
CA ASP A 47 9.11 11.20 -5.79
C ASP A 47 9.02 10.25 -4.58
N ALA A 48 7.97 9.41 -4.55
CA ALA A 48 7.71 8.47 -3.47
C ALA A 48 7.27 7.10 -3.99
N ILE A 49 7.79 6.04 -3.38
CA ILE A 49 7.29 4.67 -3.50
C ILE A 49 6.73 4.24 -2.15
N ILE A 50 5.51 3.70 -2.16
CA ILE A 50 4.80 3.31 -0.94
C ILE A 50 4.52 1.81 -0.98
N PHE A 51 5.15 1.07 -0.07
CA PHE A 51 4.79 -0.32 0.21
C PHE A 51 3.69 -0.39 1.26
N GLY A 52 2.95 -1.49 1.29
CA GLY A 52 1.94 -1.72 2.32
C GLY A 52 1.33 -3.10 2.22
N GLY A 53 0.64 -3.50 3.27
CA GLY A 53 -0.06 -4.78 3.35
C GLY A 53 -1.05 -4.78 4.50
N ARG A 54 -1.94 -5.77 4.52
CA ARG A 54 -2.91 -5.94 5.63
C ARG A 54 -2.21 -6.54 6.83
N ARG A 55 -1.98 -5.73 7.87
CA ARG A 55 -1.32 -6.15 9.12
C ARG A 55 -2.17 -5.73 10.33
N PRO A 56 -2.82 -6.67 11.03
CA PRO A 56 -3.66 -6.33 12.17
C PRO A 56 -2.84 -5.78 13.35
N GLU A 57 -1.59 -6.21 13.49
CA GLU A 57 -0.74 -5.84 14.62
C GLU A 57 0.71 -5.51 14.20
N GLY A 58 1.40 -4.73 15.06
CA GLY A 58 2.84 -4.53 15.06
C GLY A 58 3.35 -3.45 14.10
N VAL A 59 2.77 -3.34 12.91
CA VAL A 59 3.21 -2.36 11.90
C VAL A 59 2.47 -1.03 12.09
N PRO A 60 3.17 0.12 12.22
CA PRO A 60 2.53 1.42 12.39
C PRO A 60 1.84 1.91 11.11
N LEU A 61 1.02 2.95 11.25
CA LEU A 61 0.25 3.55 10.15
C LEU A 61 1.13 3.95 8.96
N VAL A 62 2.28 4.56 9.22
CA VAL A 62 3.26 4.96 8.21
C VAL A 62 4.67 5.05 8.80
N PHE A 63 5.68 4.70 8.01
CA PHE A 63 7.07 5.07 8.26
C PHE A 63 7.85 5.29 6.95
N GLU A 64 8.86 6.15 6.98
CA GLU A 64 9.83 6.36 5.91
C GLU A 64 11.07 5.48 6.15
N SER A 65 11.58 4.84 5.10
CA SER A 65 12.86 4.13 5.13
C SER A 65 14.06 5.10 5.27
N ARG A 66 15.22 4.57 5.62
CA ARG A 66 16.43 5.37 5.92
C ARG A 66 17.25 5.72 4.69
N SER A 67 17.18 4.84 3.71
CA SER A 67 18.01 4.86 2.52
C SER A 67 17.33 3.99 1.48
N TRP A 68 17.77 4.10 0.23
CA TRP A 68 17.29 3.26 -0.86
C TRP A 68 17.40 1.76 -0.55
N VAL A 69 18.55 1.33 -0.04
CA VAL A 69 18.79 -0.08 0.32
C VAL A 69 17.88 -0.53 1.47
N HIS A 70 17.68 0.32 2.48
CA HIS A 70 16.72 0.02 3.55
C HIS A 70 15.29 -0.08 3.00
N GLY A 71 14.90 0.80 2.08
CA GLY A 71 13.59 0.74 1.43
C GLY A 71 13.39 -0.53 0.59
N ILE A 72 14.41 -1.01 -0.12
CA ILE A 72 14.36 -2.30 -0.83
C ILE A 72 14.13 -3.44 0.16
N PHE A 73 14.85 -3.43 1.29
CA PHE A 73 14.65 -4.42 2.35
C PHE A 73 13.23 -4.38 2.92
N VAL A 74 12.70 -3.18 3.20
CA VAL A 74 11.31 -2.99 3.64
C VAL A 74 10.33 -3.59 2.63
N GLY A 75 10.51 -3.30 1.33
CA GLY A 75 9.69 -3.88 0.27
C GLY A 75 9.79 -5.41 0.19
N ALA A 76 10.99 -5.98 0.33
CA ALA A 76 11.21 -7.42 0.35
C ALA A 76 10.56 -8.11 1.57
N CYS A 77 10.41 -7.40 2.68
CA CYS A 77 9.81 -7.90 3.90
C CYS A 77 8.29 -7.68 4.00
N VAL A 78 7.64 -7.14 2.97
CA VAL A 78 6.19 -6.94 2.96
C VAL A 78 5.47 -8.25 3.26
N LYS A 79 4.53 -8.17 4.20
CA LYS A 79 3.59 -9.23 4.53
C LYS A 79 2.17 -8.67 4.51
N SER A 80 1.21 -9.48 4.08
CA SER A 80 -0.21 -9.13 4.08
C SER A 80 -1.04 -10.36 4.44
N GLU A 81 -2.16 -10.15 5.15
CA GLU A 81 -3.24 -11.14 5.20
C GLU A 81 -3.68 -11.52 3.78
N ALA A 82 -3.98 -12.81 3.57
CA ALA A 82 -4.51 -13.30 2.31
C ALA A 82 -5.81 -12.59 1.93
N THR A 83 -6.02 -12.43 0.62
CA THR A 83 -7.25 -11.85 0.06
C THR A 83 -7.86 -12.83 -0.92
N ALA A 84 -9.15 -12.66 -1.20
CA ALA A 84 -9.88 -13.50 -2.16
C ALA A 84 -9.45 -13.30 -3.63
N ALA A 85 -8.40 -12.52 -3.89
CA ALA A 85 -7.86 -12.32 -5.23
C ALA A 85 -7.12 -13.55 -5.79
N ALA A 86 -6.71 -14.48 -4.92
CA ALA A 86 -6.05 -15.73 -5.27
C ALA A 86 -6.65 -16.91 -4.49
N GLU A 87 -6.18 -18.14 -4.76
CA GLU A 87 -6.68 -19.39 -4.17
C GLU A 87 -6.46 -19.52 -2.65
N HIS A 88 -5.81 -18.55 -2.02
CA HIS A 88 -5.45 -18.62 -0.60
C HIS A 88 -6.66 -18.29 0.27
N THR A 89 -7.14 -19.27 1.03
CA THR A 89 -8.27 -19.12 1.95
C THR A 89 -7.83 -18.68 3.35
N GLY A 90 -8.60 -17.81 3.99
CA GLY A 90 -8.43 -17.43 5.41
C GLY A 90 -7.63 -16.15 5.65
N LYS A 91 -7.45 -15.75 6.92
CA LYS A 91 -6.71 -14.55 7.34
C LYS A 91 -5.22 -14.81 7.61
N GLN A 92 -4.60 -15.75 6.89
CA GLN A 92 -3.19 -16.07 7.11
C GLN A 92 -2.31 -14.92 6.60
N VAL A 93 -1.36 -14.49 7.44
CA VAL A 93 -0.36 -13.49 7.05
C VAL A 93 0.71 -14.17 6.21
N MET A 94 0.87 -13.73 4.97
CA MET A 94 1.84 -14.27 4.03
C MET A 94 2.87 -13.23 3.65
N HIS A 95 4.08 -13.69 3.31
CA HIS A 95 5.04 -12.84 2.60
C HIS A 95 4.50 -12.50 1.22
N ASP A 96 4.63 -11.23 0.83
CA ASP A 96 4.32 -10.74 -0.52
C ASP A 96 5.33 -9.66 -0.91
N PRO A 97 6.60 -10.05 -1.15
CA PRO A 97 7.69 -9.10 -1.38
C PRO A 97 7.37 -8.18 -2.56
N MET A 98 7.42 -6.88 -2.30
CA MET A 98 7.10 -5.80 -3.24
C MET A 98 5.72 -5.92 -3.91
N ALA A 99 4.77 -6.63 -3.28
CA ALA A 99 3.47 -6.98 -3.85
C ALA A 99 3.56 -7.73 -5.20
N MET A 100 4.67 -8.46 -5.39
CA MET A 100 5.02 -9.10 -6.66
C MET A 100 5.09 -10.62 -6.56
N ARG A 101 4.73 -11.24 -5.41
CA ARG A 101 4.82 -12.70 -5.24
C ARG A 101 4.20 -13.50 -6.39
N PRO A 102 2.98 -13.21 -6.87
CA PRO A 102 2.38 -13.97 -7.97
C PRO A 102 2.81 -13.49 -9.37
N PHE A 103 3.65 -12.46 -9.48
CA PHE A 103 3.97 -11.76 -10.73
C PHE A 103 5.46 -11.79 -11.09
N MET A 104 6.28 -12.52 -10.33
CA MET A 104 7.72 -12.60 -10.59
C MET A 104 8.01 -13.33 -11.91
N GLY A 105 8.44 -12.58 -12.92
CA GLY A 105 8.84 -13.14 -14.22
C GLY A 105 10.27 -13.70 -14.27
N TYR A 106 11.07 -13.53 -13.21
CA TYR A 106 12.43 -14.07 -13.10
C TYR A 106 12.85 -14.19 -11.63
N ASN A 107 14.07 -14.69 -11.38
CA ASN A 107 14.57 -14.94 -10.03
C ASN A 107 14.52 -13.70 -9.12
N PHE A 108 13.87 -13.84 -7.95
CA PHE A 108 13.67 -12.76 -6.98
C PHE A 108 14.97 -12.10 -6.49
N GLY A 109 16.04 -12.87 -6.25
CA GLY A 109 17.34 -12.32 -5.85
C GLY A 109 18.01 -11.48 -6.95
N ARG A 110 17.77 -11.81 -8.23
CA ARG A 110 18.16 -10.95 -9.36
C ARG A 110 17.30 -9.69 -9.43
N TYR A 111 16.00 -9.80 -9.12
CA TYR A 111 15.09 -8.65 -9.04
C TYR A 111 15.51 -7.67 -7.95
N MET A 112 15.89 -8.14 -6.76
CA MET A 112 16.47 -7.29 -5.70
C MET A 112 17.77 -6.61 -6.13
N ARG A 113 18.65 -7.33 -6.83
CA ARG A 113 19.87 -6.72 -7.40
C ARG A 113 19.57 -5.66 -8.45
N HIS A 114 18.52 -5.82 -9.23
CA HIS A 114 18.09 -4.81 -10.19
C HIS A 114 17.67 -3.51 -9.47
N TRP A 115 16.84 -3.62 -8.42
CA TRP A 115 16.49 -2.46 -7.58
C TRP A 115 17.70 -1.76 -6.96
N MET A 116 18.68 -2.52 -6.47
CA MET A 116 19.90 -1.92 -5.92
C MET A 116 20.69 -1.14 -6.98
N LYS A 117 20.76 -1.63 -8.23
CA LYS A 117 21.42 -0.92 -9.34
C LYS A 117 20.71 0.38 -9.70
N LEU A 118 19.38 0.44 -9.62
CA LEU A 118 18.62 1.68 -9.86
C LEU A 118 18.99 2.81 -8.89
N GLY A 119 19.52 2.50 -7.71
CA GLY A 119 19.96 3.48 -6.72
C GLY A 119 21.33 4.09 -7.00
N GLN A 120 22.00 3.70 -8.09
CA GLN A 120 23.35 4.17 -8.42
C GLN A 120 23.29 5.36 -9.40
N PRO A 121 24.30 6.25 -9.38
CA PRO A 121 24.40 7.33 -10.37
C PRO A 121 24.35 6.80 -11.81
N PRO A 122 23.74 7.55 -12.74
CA PRO A 122 23.20 8.91 -12.61
C PRO A 122 21.73 8.97 -12.13
N HIS A 123 21.14 7.84 -11.71
CA HIS A 123 19.72 7.79 -11.37
C HIS A 123 19.41 8.55 -10.08
N LYS A 124 18.31 9.30 -10.09
CA LYS A 124 17.66 9.82 -8.89
C LYS A 124 16.55 8.85 -8.49
N VAL A 125 16.55 8.44 -7.24
CA VAL A 125 15.56 7.50 -6.73
C VAL A 125 14.58 8.18 -5.77
N PRO A 126 13.30 7.75 -5.78
CA PRO A 126 12.30 8.25 -4.85
C PRO A 126 12.60 7.85 -3.40
N LYS A 127 11.98 8.56 -2.46
CA LYS A 127 11.91 8.09 -1.07
C LYS A 127 10.99 6.88 -0.98
N ILE A 128 11.34 5.92 -0.13
CA ILE A 128 10.52 4.72 0.10
C ILE A 128 9.82 4.82 1.46
N PHE A 129 8.52 4.57 1.47
CA PHE A 129 7.66 4.54 2.64
C PHE A 129 6.97 3.18 2.77
N HIS A 130 6.49 2.87 3.97
CA HIS A 130 5.61 1.75 4.21
C HIS A 130 4.40 2.19 5.03
N VAL A 131 3.20 1.77 4.61
CA VAL A 131 1.92 2.10 5.27
C VAL A 131 1.20 0.85 5.76
N ASN A 132 0.35 1.03 6.77
CA ASN A 132 -0.58 0.01 7.24
C ASN A 132 -1.91 0.63 7.65
N TRP A 133 -2.89 0.55 6.76
CA TRP A 133 -4.27 1.01 7.00
C TRP A 133 -5.09 0.07 7.88
N PHE A 134 -4.59 -1.15 8.12
CA PHE A 134 -5.39 -2.27 8.59
C PHE A 134 -5.07 -2.69 10.02
N ARG A 135 -4.36 -1.84 10.77
CA ARG A 135 -4.07 -2.10 12.17
C ARG A 135 -5.37 -2.12 12.98
N GLN A 136 -5.49 -3.09 13.88
CA GLN A 136 -6.69 -3.29 14.69
C GLN A 136 -6.40 -3.08 16.19
N SER A 137 -7.45 -2.71 16.93
CA SER A 137 -7.47 -2.76 18.39
C SER A 137 -7.62 -4.21 18.88
N ALA A 138 -7.52 -4.41 20.20
CA ALA A 138 -7.83 -5.68 20.85
C ALA A 138 -9.27 -6.17 20.54
N ASP A 139 -10.21 -5.24 20.31
CA ASP A 139 -11.61 -5.53 19.97
C ASP A 139 -11.84 -5.74 18.46
N HIS A 140 -10.77 -5.99 17.68
CA HIS A 140 -10.81 -6.19 16.23
C HIS A 140 -11.39 -5.03 15.41
N LYS A 141 -11.40 -3.80 15.97
CA LYS A 141 -11.79 -2.59 15.25
C LYS A 141 -10.58 -1.95 14.59
N PHE A 142 -10.72 -1.44 13.37
CA PHE A 142 -9.65 -0.69 12.72
C PHE A 142 -9.31 0.57 13.51
N LEU A 143 -8.02 0.79 13.76
CA LEU A 143 -7.53 1.99 14.46
C LEU A 143 -7.51 3.22 13.57
N TRP A 144 -7.60 3.04 12.25
CA TRP A 144 -7.55 4.09 11.25
C TRP A 144 -8.81 4.04 10.38
N PRO A 145 -9.49 5.18 10.13
CA PRO A 145 -10.71 5.22 9.32
C PRO A 145 -10.48 4.83 7.85
N GLY A 146 -9.29 5.08 7.30
CA GLY A 146 -8.94 4.68 5.95
C GLY A 146 -9.57 5.57 4.86
N TYR A 147 -9.67 5.04 3.64
CA TYR A 147 -10.32 5.71 2.51
C TYR A 147 -9.81 7.15 2.29
N GLY A 148 -10.71 8.14 2.28
CA GLY A 148 -10.39 9.55 2.08
C GLY A 148 -9.45 10.11 3.15
N ASP A 149 -9.51 9.63 4.39
CA ASP A 149 -8.62 10.10 5.46
C ASP A 149 -7.16 9.72 5.23
N ASN A 150 -6.87 8.73 4.37
CA ASN A 150 -5.50 8.40 3.97
C ASN A 150 -4.75 9.61 3.39
N ILE A 151 -5.47 10.63 2.89
CA ILE A 151 -4.87 11.88 2.42
C ILE A 151 -3.99 12.55 3.47
N ARG A 152 -4.27 12.38 4.77
CA ARG A 152 -3.47 12.92 5.88
C ARG A 152 -2.09 12.29 5.94
N VAL A 153 -1.99 10.99 5.61
CA VAL A 153 -0.71 10.29 5.51
C VAL A 153 0.02 10.65 4.22
N ILE A 154 -0.72 10.80 3.12
CA ILE A 154 -0.13 11.27 1.86
C ILE A 154 0.44 12.69 2.00
N ASP A 155 -0.24 13.61 2.69
CA ASP A 155 0.29 14.95 3.00
C ASP A 155 1.64 14.86 3.73
N TRP A 156 1.74 14.03 4.76
CA TRP A 156 3.01 13.83 5.45
C TRP A 156 4.10 13.28 4.53
N ILE A 157 3.79 12.29 3.69
CA ILE A 157 4.73 11.73 2.70
C ILE A 157 5.22 12.83 1.74
N LEU A 158 4.33 13.68 1.24
CA LEU A 158 4.67 14.78 0.34
C LEU A 158 5.59 15.80 1.01
N ARG A 159 5.31 16.16 2.25
CA ARG A 159 6.17 17.06 3.04
C ARG A 159 7.54 16.47 3.32
N ARG A 160 7.62 15.15 3.56
CA ARG A 160 8.90 14.42 3.68
C ARG A 160 9.68 14.45 2.37
N CYS A 161 9.01 14.26 1.23
CA CYS A 161 9.63 14.38 -0.10
C CYS A 161 10.12 15.81 -0.38
N SER A 162 9.42 16.82 0.12
CA SER A 162 9.80 18.23 0.04
C SER A 162 10.96 18.62 0.98
N GLY A 163 11.47 17.69 1.79
CA GLY A 163 12.61 17.93 2.67
C GLY A 163 12.28 18.44 4.07
N ASP A 164 11.02 18.43 4.51
CA ASP A 164 10.64 18.81 5.87
C ASP A 164 11.12 17.76 6.89
N ALA A 165 12.35 17.95 7.37
CA ALA A 165 12.97 17.10 8.38
C ALA A 165 12.23 17.13 9.72
N THR A 166 11.50 18.22 10.01
CA THR A 166 11.02 18.57 11.35
C THR A 166 9.82 17.76 11.80
N ILE A 167 9.08 17.16 10.87
CA ILE A 167 7.84 16.40 11.10
C ILE A 167 8.03 14.90 11.32
N ALA A 168 9.27 14.43 11.38
CA ALA A 168 9.56 13.02 11.61
C ALA A 168 10.49 12.81 12.80
N GLU A 169 10.29 11.71 13.51
CA GLU A 169 11.18 11.21 14.55
C GLU A 169 11.75 9.86 14.14
N GLU A 170 13.02 9.61 14.50
CA GLU A 170 13.66 8.34 14.22
C GLU A 170 13.23 7.27 15.22
N THR A 171 13.01 6.06 14.71
CA THR A 171 12.68 4.84 15.46
C THR A 171 13.50 3.68 14.91
N PRO A 172 13.59 2.52 15.58
CA PRO A 172 14.36 1.39 15.05
C PRO A 172 13.98 0.97 13.62
N ILE A 173 12.72 1.14 13.20
CA ILE A 173 12.25 0.73 11.87
C ILE A 173 12.36 1.80 10.79
N GLY A 174 12.78 3.03 11.13
CA GLY A 174 12.83 4.16 10.20
C GLY A 174 12.25 5.43 10.84
N PHE A 175 11.82 6.37 10.01
CA PHE A 175 11.23 7.62 10.50
C PHE A 175 9.71 7.52 10.56
N ILE A 176 9.13 7.82 11.71
CA ILE A 176 7.68 7.93 11.87
C ILE A 176 7.29 9.41 12.03
N PRO A 177 6.01 9.75 11.88
CA PRO A 177 5.58 11.12 12.17
C PRO A 177 5.72 11.48 13.65
N LYS A 178 6.19 12.70 13.95
CA LYS A 178 6.32 13.18 15.33
C LYS A 178 4.96 13.26 16.03
N LYS A 179 4.91 12.82 17.29
CA LYS A 179 3.77 13.04 18.20
C LYS A 179 3.36 14.52 18.25
N GLY A 180 2.04 14.79 18.19
CA GLY A 180 1.46 16.13 18.32
C GLY A 180 1.32 16.95 17.02
N LYS A 181 1.91 16.52 15.91
CA LYS A 181 1.59 17.06 14.58
C LYS A 181 0.39 16.25 14.05
N LYS A 182 -0.83 16.76 14.26
CA LYS A 182 -2.13 16.07 14.09
C LYS A 182 -2.23 15.22 12.81
N PHE A 183 -2.15 13.89 12.97
CA PHE A 183 -2.65 12.91 11.97
C PHE A 183 -4.11 12.55 12.20
N TYR A 184 -4.57 12.61 13.44
CA TYR A 184 -5.92 12.27 13.82
C TYR A 184 -6.75 13.56 13.91
N PRO A 185 -7.98 13.62 13.36
CA PRO A 185 -8.92 14.64 13.79
C PRO A 185 -9.18 14.50 15.29
N GLU A 186 -9.54 15.62 15.94
CA GLU A 186 -10.00 15.64 17.34
C GLU A 186 -11.22 14.73 17.55
#